data_AF-A0A839H4I7-F1
#
_entry.id   AF-A0A839H4I7-F1
#
_cell.length_a   1.000
_cell.length_b   1.000
_cell.length_c   1.000
_cell.angle_alpha   90.00
_cell.angle_beta   90.00
_cell.angle_gamma   90.00
#
_symmetry.space_group_name_H-M   'P 1'
#
loop_
_entity.id
_entity.type
_entity.pdbx_description
1 polymer ?
#
loop_
_entity_poly.entity_id
_entity_poly.type
_entity_poly.pdbx_seq_one_letter_code
_entity_poly.pdbx_strand_id
1 'polypeptide(L)'
;MKITTLDLKQDRQWSATIGMTRERFFILLDHFKNAYFQTYKTELSKRKVEVNIGYCINNEEELLLFTLFSLKSGLTYDALGVVCGMSASWR
;
A
#
# COMPACT_ATOMS: atom_id res chain seq x y z
N MET A 1 7.15 3.62 2.04
CA MET A 1 7.31 2.32 1.33
C MET A 1 8.53 2.38 0.42
N LYS A 2 9.28 1.28 0.26
CA LYS A 2 10.43 1.19 -0.67
C LYS A 2 10.02 0.96 -2.12
N ILE A 3 8.86 0.34 -2.35
CA ILE A 3 8.23 0.18 -3.67
C ILE A 3 7.04 1.13 -3.72
N THR A 4 6.95 1.94 -4.76
CA THR A 4 5.86 2.88 -5.01
C THR A 4 5.24 2.65 -6.38
N THR A 5 4.07 3.24 -6.63
CA THR A 5 3.42 3.20 -7.94
C THR A 5 4.25 3.90 -9.03
N LEU A 6 5.14 4.83 -8.66
CA LEU A 6 6.06 5.51 -9.56
C LEU A 6 7.16 4.59 -10.11
N ASP A 7 7.49 3.52 -9.38
CA ASP A 7 8.49 2.52 -9.80
C ASP A 7 7.93 1.56 -10.86
N LEU A 8 6.59 1.47 -10.98
CA LEU A 8 5.89 0.59 -11.90
C LEU A 8 5.51 1.36 -13.19
N LYS A 9 6.36 1.28 -14.21
CA LYS A 9 6.19 2.03 -15.47
C LYS A 9 5.42 1.26 -16.54
N GLN A 10 5.59 -0.04 -16.61
CA GLN A 10 4.98 -0.90 -17.64
C GLN A 10 3.92 -1.83 -17.04
N ASP A 11 2.86 -2.13 -17.78
CA ASP A 11 1.80 -3.04 -17.32
C ASP A 11 2.31 -4.43 -16.93
N ARG A 12 3.41 -4.89 -17.52
CA ARG A 12 4.09 -6.12 -17.10
C ARG A 12 4.61 -6.04 -15.67
N GLN A 13 5.18 -4.90 -15.27
CA GLN A 13 5.65 -4.67 -13.90
C GLN A 13 4.48 -4.62 -12.92
N TRP A 14 3.39 -3.94 -13.29
CA TRP A 14 2.15 -3.95 -12.51
C TRP A 14 1.59 -5.36 -12.32
N SER A 15 1.48 -6.14 -13.40
CA SER A 15 0.96 -7.50 -13.35
C SER A 15 1.85 -8.44 -12.55
N ALA A 16 3.18 -8.30 -12.65
CA ALA A 16 4.12 -9.10 -11.88
C ALA A 16 4.06 -8.78 -10.37
N THR A 17 3.84 -7.51 -10.02
CA THR A 17 3.91 -7.03 -8.63
C THR A 17 2.57 -7.25 -7.90
N ILE A 18 1.46 -6.88 -8.52
CA ILE A 18 0.13 -6.87 -7.88
C ILE A 18 -0.94 -7.64 -8.65
N GLY A 19 -0.58 -8.32 -9.75
CA GLY A 19 -1.53 -9.16 -10.50
C GLY A 19 -2.54 -8.41 -11.36
N MET A 20 -2.38 -7.10 -11.57
CA MET A 20 -3.29 -6.29 -12.39
C MET A 20 -2.55 -5.19 -13.16
N THR A 21 -3.24 -4.52 -14.09
CA THR A 21 -2.72 -3.37 -14.83
C THR A 21 -2.84 -2.08 -14.03
N ARG A 22 -2.12 -1.03 -14.46
CA ARG A 22 -2.20 0.30 -13.85
C ARG A 22 -3.64 0.83 -13.81
N GLU A 23 -4.36 0.73 -14.92
CA GLU A 23 -5.72 1.25 -15.05
C GLU A 23 -6.68 0.62 -14.04
N ARG A 24 -6.63 -0.72 -13.91
CA ARG A 24 -7.46 -1.45 -12.94
C ARG A 24 -7.12 -1.09 -11.50
N PHE A 25 -5.84 -0.84 -11.22
CA PHE A 25 -5.41 -0.41 -9.90
C PHE A 25 -6.03 0.93 -9.51
N PHE A 26 -6.03 1.93 -10.39
CA PHE A 26 -6.60 3.25 -10.07
C PHE A 26 -8.13 3.23 -9.94
N ILE A 27 -8.83 2.41 -10.72
CA ILE A 27 -10.28 2.19 -10.53
C ILE A 27 -10.54 1.58 -9.14
N LEU A 28 -9.77 0.57 -8.76
CA LEU A 28 -9.89 -0.06 -7.44
C LEU A 28 -9.52 0.91 -6.31
N LEU A 29 -8.53 1.79 -6.53
CA LEU A 29 -8.10 2.78 -5.55
C LEU A 29 -9.22 3.74 -5.17
N ASP A 30 -10.04 4.18 -6.13
CA ASP A 30 -11.17 5.06 -5.85
C ASP A 30 -12.24 4.36 -4.99
N HIS A 31 -12.56 3.11 -5.31
CA HIS A 31 -13.45 2.29 -4.48
C HIS A 31 -12.86 2.07 -3.08
N PHE A 32 -11.57 1.80 -2.99
CA PHE A 32 -10.86 1.57 -1.74
C PHE A 32 -10.87 2.81 -0.84
N LYS A 33 -10.57 4.00 -1.39
CA LYS A 33 -10.62 5.28 -0.65
C LYS A 33 -12.03 5.53 -0.10
N ASN A 34 -13.06 5.32 -0.91
CA ASN A 34 -14.44 5.49 -0.50
C ASN A 34 -14.83 4.52 0.63
N ALA A 35 -14.47 3.23 0.49
CA ALA A 35 -14.73 2.23 1.52
C ALA A 35 -13.98 2.55 2.82
N TYR A 36 -12.70 2.91 2.72
CA TYR A 36 -11.87 3.30 3.87
C TYR A 36 -12.48 4.49 4.61
N PHE A 37 -12.85 5.55 3.89
CA PHE A 37 -13.51 6.72 4.47
C PHE A 37 -14.85 6.37 5.12
N GLN A 38 -15.65 5.49 4.50
CA GLN A 38 -16.92 5.06 5.09
C GLN A 38 -16.72 4.31 6.42
N THR A 39 -15.69 3.48 6.53
CA THR A 39 -15.35 2.70 7.73
C THR A 39 -14.74 3.56 8.84
N TYR A 40 -13.75 4.41 8.51
CA TYR A 40 -12.96 5.13 9.51
C TYR A 40 -13.36 6.60 9.68
N LYS A 41 -14.25 7.12 8.83
CA LYS A 41 -14.69 8.54 8.80
C LYS A 41 -13.56 9.55 8.67
N THR A 42 -12.38 9.10 8.24
CA THR A 42 -11.19 9.92 8.06
C THR A 42 -10.33 9.34 6.95
N GLU A 43 -9.44 10.16 6.42
CA GLU A 43 -8.39 9.73 5.49
C GLU A 43 -7.20 9.18 6.29
N LEU A 44 -6.49 8.22 5.70
CA LEU A 44 -5.31 7.60 6.32
C LEU A 44 -4.21 8.64 6.58
N SER A 45 -4.04 9.60 5.65
CA SER A 45 -3.11 10.72 5.80
C SER A 45 -3.40 11.57 7.04
N LYS A 46 -4.68 11.83 7.34
CA LYS A 46 -5.13 12.64 8.47
C LYS A 46 -4.99 11.89 9.80
N ARG A 47 -5.31 10.60 9.82
CA ARG A 47 -5.16 9.74 11.01
C ARG A 47 -3.72 9.69 11.55
N LYS A 48 -2.72 9.81 10.67
CA LYS A 48 -1.31 9.85 11.08
C LYS A 48 -0.93 11.12 11.81
N VAL A 49 -1.55 12.26 11.49
CA VAL A 49 -1.25 13.54 12.16
C VAL A 49 -1.57 13.43 13.66
N GLU A 50 -2.53 12.59 14.02
CA GLU A 50 -2.93 12.32 15.40
C GLU A 50 -1.98 11.35 16.12
N VAL A 51 -1.17 10.57 15.40
CA VAL A 51 -0.30 9.52 15.96
C VAL A 51 1.15 9.76 15.52
N ASN A 52 1.95 10.33 16.41
CA ASN A 52 3.35 10.72 16.18
C ASN A 52 4.31 9.50 16.18
N ILE A 53 4.05 8.55 15.28
CA ILE A 53 4.86 7.34 15.07
C ILE A 53 5.28 7.35 13.60
N GLY A 54 6.54 7.02 13.31
CA GLY A 54 7.04 6.85 11.96
C GLY A 54 6.31 5.75 11.18
N TYR A 55 5.26 6.12 10.45
CA TYR A 55 4.49 5.18 9.64
C TYR A 55 5.12 5.00 8.26
N CYS A 56 5.36 3.75 7.86
CA CYS A 56 5.94 3.41 6.56
C CYS A 56 4.96 3.51 5.37
N ILE A 57 3.65 3.53 5.61
CA ILE A 57 2.57 3.58 4.59
C ILE A 57 1.84 4.91 4.71
N ASN A 58 1.93 5.82 3.72
CA ASN A 58 1.54 7.23 3.83
C ASN A 58 0.11 7.59 3.46
N ASN A 59 -0.48 6.82 2.58
CA ASN A 59 -1.81 7.10 2.04
C ASN A 59 -2.48 5.80 1.62
N GLU A 60 -3.73 5.90 1.21
CA GLU A 60 -4.56 4.78 0.77
C GLU A 60 -3.97 4.08 -0.46
N GLU A 61 -3.23 4.81 -1.31
CA GLU A 61 -2.56 4.26 -2.48
C GLU A 61 -1.44 3.29 -2.09
N GLU A 62 -0.55 3.71 -1.19
CA GLU A 62 0.50 2.87 -0.63
C GLU A 62 -0.09 1.67 0.14
N LEU A 63 -1.19 1.89 0.87
CA LEU A 63 -1.87 0.82 1.61
C LEU A 63 -2.46 -0.23 0.68
N LEU A 64 -3.13 0.20 -0.39
CA LEU A 64 -3.70 -0.71 -1.39
C LEU A 64 -2.58 -1.46 -2.13
N LEU A 65 -1.52 -0.76 -2.53
CA LEU A 65 -0.37 -1.37 -3.18
C LEU A 65 0.27 -2.45 -2.29
N PHE A 66 0.49 -2.14 -1.00
CA PHE A 66 1.00 -3.10 -0.02
C PHE A 66 0.09 -4.32 0.13
N THR A 67 -1.23 -4.10 0.21
CA THR A 67 -2.22 -5.16 0.38
C THR A 67 -2.26 -6.09 -0.83
N LEU A 68 -2.27 -5.56 -2.05
CA LEU A 68 -2.26 -6.39 -3.24
C LEU A 68 -0.94 -7.12 -3.43
N PHE A 69 0.18 -6.47 -3.09
CA PHE A 69 1.50 -7.10 -3.12
C PHE A 69 1.60 -8.25 -2.12
N SER A 70 1.11 -8.10 -0.89
CA SER A 70 1.11 -9.17 0.11
C SER A 70 0.28 -10.37 -0.32
N LEU A 71 -0.91 -10.11 -0.90
CA LEU A 71 -1.77 -11.15 -1.45
C LEU A 71 -1.13 -11.89 -2.64
N LYS A 72 -0.42 -11.17 -3.52
CA LYS A 72 0.18 -11.77 -4.73
C LYS A 72 1.46 -12.55 -4.45
N SER A 73 2.28 -12.07 -3.51
CA SER A 73 3.63 -12.57 -3.27
C SER A 73 3.67 -13.77 -2.33
N GLY A 74 2.65 -13.97 -1.50
CA GLY A 74 2.60 -15.08 -0.53
C GLY A 74 3.73 -15.05 0.49
N LEU A 75 4.35 -13.87 0.70
CA LEU A 75 5.45 -13.68 1.63
C LEU A 75 4.95 -13.60 3.07
N THR A 76 5.79 -14.01 4.01
CA THR A 76 5.55 -13.76 5.44
C THR A 76 5.63 -12.28 5.76
N TYR A 77 4.97 -11.83 6.83
CA TYR A 77 4.95 -10.41 7.22
C TYR A 77 6.34 -9.85 7.52
N ASP A 78 7.27 -10.66 8.05
CA ASP A 78 8.66 -10.23 8.25
C ASP A 78 9.38 -9.96 6.92
N ALA A 79 9.21 -10.87 5.95
CA ALA A 79 9.77 -10.69 4.61
C ALA A 79 9.11 -9.51 3.88
N LEU A 80 7.80 -9.31 4.04
CA LEU A 80 7.09 -8.14 3.52
C LEU A 80 7.63 -6.85 4.14
N GLY A 81 7.88 -6.84 5.45
CA GLY A 81 8.47 -5.70 6.13
C GLY A 81 9.81 -5.31 5.50
N VAL A 82 10.70 -6.27 5.28
CA VAL A 82 12.00 -6.03 4.63
C VAL A 82 11.84 -5.49 3.20
N VAL A 83 10.99 -6.12 2.38
CA VAL A 83 10.79 -5.72 0.97
C VAL A 83 10.14 -4.35 0.85
N CYS A 84 9.17 -4.04 1.70
CA CYS A 84 8.46 -2.77 1.72
C CYS A 84 9.23 -1.65 2.45
N GLY A 85 10.41 -1.95 3.01
CA GLY A 85 11.24 -1.00 3.74
C GLY A 85 10.65 -0.60 5.09
N MET A 86 9.83 -1.46 5.69
CA MET A 86 9.32 -1.31 7.04
C MET A 86 10.41 -1.81 7.99
N SER A 87 11.04 -0.91 8.75
CA SER A 87 11.99 -1.35 9.76
C SER A 87 11.23 -2.07 10.88
N ALA A 88 11.67 -3.27 11.23
CA ALA A 88 11.24 -3.98 12.45
C ALA A 88 11.82 -3.31 13.73
N SER A 89 12.01 -1.99 13.71
CA SER A 89 12.45 -1.21 14.87
C SER A 89 11.24 -0.83 15.70
N TRP A 90 10.53 -1.85 16.19
CA TRP A 90 9.65 -1.73 17.35
C TRP A 90 10.34 -2.48 18.49
N ARG A 91 11.37 -1.84 19.04
CA ARG A 91 11.88 -2.10 20.38
C ARG A 91 11.95 -0.78 21.11
#